data_AF-A0A538RZW4-F1
#
_entry.id   AF-A0A538RZW4-F1
#
_cell.length_a   1.000
_cell.length_b   1.000
_cell.length_c   1.000
_cell.angle_alpha   90.00
_cell.angle_beta   90.00
_cell.angle_gamma   90.00
#
_symmetry.space_group_name_H-M   'P 1'
#
loop_
_entity.id
_entity.type
_entity.pdbx_description
1 polymer ?
#
loop_
_entity_poly.entity_id
_entity_poly.type
_entity_poly.pdbx_seq_one_letter_code
_entity_poly.pdbx_strand_id
1 'polypeptide(L)'
;MKRMYVSVGILLPVLLTTGCSSLSNTEGGALAGGALGAGTGALIGKATGHTGAGALIGAGVGAVSGGLVGNAIDKSEEKTAAMVAAANNPPRGPLGITDVAQMAQSHISDDVIVSQIRTTGSVYRLSAT
;
A
#
# COMPACT_ATOMS: atom_id res chain seq x y z
N MET A 1 6.48 26.79 -34.08
CA MET A 1 5.34 26.36 -33.26
C MET A 1 5.35 24.87 -32.87
N LYS A 2 5.63 23.91 -33.77
CA LYS A 2 5.75 22.47 -33.41
C LYS A 2 6.81 22.15 -32.34
N ARG A 3 7.94 22.90 -32.32
CA ARG A 3 9.00 22.70 -31.32
C ARG A 3 8.58 23.06 -29.90
N MET A 4 7.66 24.02 -29.73
CA MET A 4 7.15 24.47 -28.43
C MET A 4 6.18 23.45 -27.80
N TYR A 5 5.37 22.77 -28.61
CA TYR A 5 4.54 21.63 -28.15
C TYR A 5 5.39 20.43 -27.72
N VAL A 6 6.53 20.20 -28.38
CA VAL A 6 7.49 19.14 -27.97
C VAL A 6 8.20 19.52 -26.66
N SER A 7 8.52 20.80 -26.44
CA SER A 7 9.09 21.27 -25.16
C SER A 7 8.11 21.10 -24.00
N VAL A 8 6.85 21.50 -24.20
CA VAL A 8 5.78 21.37 -23.17
C VAL A 8 5.42 19.91 -22.93
N GLY A 9 5.39 19.08 -23.97
CA GLY A 9 5.11 17.64 -23.87
C GLY A 9 6.18 16.85 -23.12
N ILE A 10 7.43 17.31 -23.10
CA ILE A 10 8.54 16.72 -22.33
C ILE A 10 8.63 17.31 -20.91
N LEU A 11 8.25 18.58 -20.72
CA LEU A 11 8.28 19.23 -19.41
C LEU A 11 7.23 18.65 -18.44
N LEU A 12 6.06 18.27 -18.96
CA LEU A 12 4.95 17.73 -18.17
C LEU A 12 5.33 16.44 -17.41
N PRO A 13 5.86 15.38 -18.04
CA PRO A 13 6.26 14.17 -17.31
C PRO A 13 7.39 14.41 -16.31
N VAL A 14 8.31 15.35 -16.57
CA VAL A 14 9.38 15.73 -15.63
C VAL A 14 8.82 16.37 -14.36
N LEU A 15 7.79 17.21 -14.47
CA LEU A 15 7.10 17.78 -13.29
C LEU A 15 6.27 16.74 -12.53
N LEU A 16 5.73 15.73 -13.21
CA LEU A 16 5.02 14.63 -12.53
C LEU A 16 5.99 13.72 -11.75
N THR A 17 7.25 13.59 -12.18
CA THR A 17 8.25 12.77 -11.46
C THR A 17 8.73 13.38 -10.15
N THR A 18 8.69 14.71 -9.98
CA THR A 18 9.10 15.37 -8.73
C THR A 18 8.01 15.37 -7.65
N GLY A 19 6.74 15.09 -8.00
CA GLY A 19 5.63 14.92 -7.05
C GLY A 19 5.43 13.48 -6.55
N CYS A 20 6.18 12.51 -7.09
CA CYS A 20 5.96 11.08 -6.89
C CYS A 20 6.31 10.56 -5.47
N SER A 21 6.96 11.37 -4.63
CA SER A 21 7.40 10.93 -3.30
C SER A 21 6.32 11.02 -2.22
N SER A 22 5.14 11.61 -2.50
CA SER A 22 4.09 11.83 -1.49
C SER A 22 2.66 11.63 -2.04
N LEU A 23 2.51 10.86 -3.11
CA LEU A 23 1.20 10.52 -3.65
C LEU A 23 0.63 9.31 -2.91
N SER A 24 -0.58 9.46 -2.36
CA SER A 24 -1.39 8.36 -1.83
C SER A 24 -1.73 7.37 -2.97
N ASN A 25 -1.95 6.09 -2.66
CA ASN A 25 -2.33 5.10 -3.68
C ASN A 25 -3.64 5.50 -4.38
N THR A 26 -4.54 6.22 -3.69
CA THR A 26 -5.72 6.85 -4.27
C THR A 26 -5.38 7.79 -5.43
N GLU A 27 -4.46 8.72 -5.21
CA GLU A 27 -4.12 9.74 -6.19
C GLU A 27 -3.28 9.15 -7.33
N GLY A 28 -2.33 8.26 -6.99
CA GLY A 28 -1.58 7.49 -7.97
C GLY A 28 -2.48 6.59 -8.83
N GLY A 29 -3.44 5.91 -8.21
CA GLY A 29 -4.41 5.06 -8.88
C GLY A 29 -5.36 5.84 -9.78
N ALA A 30 -5.87 6.99 -9.31
CA ALA A 30 -6.72 7.86 -10.13
C ALA A 30 -5.96 8.44 -11.32
N LEU A 31 -4.71 8.87 -11.11
CA LEU A 31 -3.90 9.44 -12.17
C LEU A 31 -3.50 8.37 -13.21
N ALA A 32 -3.03 7.21 -12.75
CA ALA A 32 -2.65 6.10 -13.61
C ALA A 32 -3.86 5.52 -14.35
N GLY A 33 -4.96 5.27 -13.64
CA GLY A 33 -6.21 4.79 -14.21
C GLY A 33 -6.78 5.78 -15.21
N GLY A 34 -6.74 7.09 -14.90
CA GLY A 34 -7.16 8.16 -15.80
C GLY A 34 -6.29 8.27 -17.04
N ALA A 35 -4.96 8.21 -16.90
CA ALA A 35 -4.05 8.27 -18.04
C ALA A 35 -4.18 7.05 -18.96
N LEU A 36 -4.26 5.84 -18.38
CA LEU A 36 -4.48 4.60 -19.11
C LEU A 36 -5.85 4.61 -19.80
N GLY A 37 -6.90 4.96 -19.06
CA GLY A 37 -8.25 5.06 -19.59
C GLY A 37 -8.38 6.11 -20.70
N ALA A 38 -7.70 7.26 -20.57
CA ALA A 38 -7.65 8.28 -21.62
C ALA A 38 -6.97 7.75 -22.89
N GLY A 39 -5.84 7.06 -22.73
CA GLY A 39 -5.10 6.47 -23.84
C GLY A 39 -5.93 5.43 -24.58
N THR A 40 -6.49 4.46 -23.85
CA THR A 40 -7.33 3.40 -24.44
C THR A 40 -8.62 3.97 -25.04
N GLY A 41 -9.27 4.90 -24.34
CA GLY A 41 -10.48 5.58 -24.80
C GLY A 41 -10.25 6.45 -26.04
N ALA A 42 -9.09 7.09 -26.15
CA ALA A 42 -8.70 7.83 -27.36
C ALA A 42 -8.52 6.91 -28.56
N LEU A 43 -7.91 5.73 -28.37
CA LEU A 43 -7.71 4.75 -29.44
C LEU A 43 -9.05 4.19 -29.95
N ILE A 44 -9.95 3.83 -29.03
CA ILE A 44 -11.29 3.33 -29.37
C ILE A 44 -12.13 4.45 -30.00
N GLY A 45 -12.12 5.64 -29.40
CA GLY A 45 -12.80 6.82 -29.92
C GLY A 45 -12.30 7.20 -31.32
N LYS A 46 -11.01 7.04 -31.60
CA LYS A 46 -10.44 7.26 -32.93
C LYS A 46 -11.05 6.32 -33.98
N ALA A 47 -11.35 5.08 -33.62
CA ALA A 47 -11.99 4.13 -34.53
C ALA A 47 -13.44 4.53 -34.90
N THR A 48 -14.13 5.26 -34.01
CA THR A 48 -15.50 5.73 -34.21
C THR A 48 -15.58 7.20 -34.63
N GLY A 49 -14.44 7.87 -34.88
CA GLY A 49 -14.36 9.28 -35.25
C GLY A 49 -14.53 10.26 -34.07
N HIS A 50 -14.57 9.76 -32.84
CA HIS A 50 -14.85 10.49 -31.60
C HIS A 50 -13.69 10.38 -30.60
N THR A 51 -12.46 10.65 -31.04
CA THR A 51 -11.22 10.51 -30.23
C THR A 51 -11.28 11.27 -28.91
N GLY A 52 -11.75 12.52 -28.93
CA GLY A 52 -11.79 13.37 -27.73
C GLY A 52 -12.83 12.91 -26.71
N ALA A 53 -14.02 12.49 -27.18
CA ALA A 53 -15.06 11.96 -26.31
C ALA A 53 -14.65 10.62 -25.69
N GLY A 54 -14.06 9.72 -26.49
CA GLY A 54 -13.54 8.45 -25.99
C GLY A 54 -12.43 8.64 -24.95
N ALA A 55 -11.51 9.59 -25.19
CA ALA A 55 -10.45 9.92 -24.24
C ALA A 55 -11.01 10.47 -22.92
N LEU A 56 -11.95 11.42 -22.97
CA LEU A 56 -12.55 12.01 -21.77
C LEU A 56 -13.33 11.00 -20.95
N ILE A 57 -14.12 10.15 -21.61
CA ILE A 57 -14.91 9.11 -20.93
C ILE A 57 -13.97 8.08 -20.30
N GLY A 58 -12.99 7.60 -21.06
CA GLY A 58 -12.00 6.65 -20.56
C GLY A 58 -11.18 7.22 -19.41
N ALA A 59 -10.80 8.50 -19.49
CA ALA A 59 -10.10 9.20 -18.40
C ALA A 59 -10.95 9.30 -17.15
N GLY A 60 -12.21 9.73 -17.27
CA GLY A 60 -13.12 9.87 -16.13
C GLY A 60 -13.39 8.53 -15.46
N VAL A 61 -13.74 7.50 -16.23
CA VAL A 61 -14.00 6.16 -15.71
C VAL A 61 -12.74 5.57 -15.09
N GLY A 62 -11.60 5.65 -15.79
CA GLY A 62 -10.33 5.13 -15.29
C GLY A 62 -9.86 5.81 -14.02
N ALA A 63 -10.02 7.14 -13.92
CA ALA A 63 -9.63 7.89 -12.73
C ALA A 63 -10.51 7.59 -11.52
N VAL A 64 -11.83 7.52 -11.70
CA VAL A 64 -12.75 7.15 -10.61
C VAL A 64 -12.46 5.72 -10.15
N SER A 65 -12.31 4.78 -11.10
CA SER A 65 -12.01 3.37 -10.79
C SER A 65 -10.69 3.23 -10.03
N GLY A 66 -9.63 3.83 -10.55
CA GLY A 66 -8.30 3.76 -9.96
C GLY A 66 -8.22 4.47 -8.61
N GLY A 67 -8.94 5.58 -8.42
CA GLY A 67 -9.03 6.28 -7.14
C GLY A 67 -9.73 5.45 -6.07
N LEU A 68 -10.86 4.80 -6.41
CA LEU A 68 -11.57 3.93 -5.47
C LEU A 68 -10.72 2.74 -5.01
N VAL A 69 -10.01 2.10 -5.95
CA VAL A 69 -9.11 0.98 -5.64
C VAL A 69 -7.93 1.46 -4.80
N GLY A 70 -7.32 2.58 -5.16
CA GLY A 70 -6.22 3.17 -4.40
C GLY A 70 -6.61 3.52 -2.97
N ASN A 71 -7.82 4.06 -2.75
CA ASN A 71 -8.33 4.36 -1.40
C ASN A 71 -8.53 3.11 -0.53
N ALA A 72 -8.89 1.99 -1.13
CA ALA A 72 -8.97 0.72 -0.40
C ALA A 72 -7.58 0.23 0.02
N ILE A 73 -6.57 0.41 -0.85
CA ILE A 73 -5.17 0.04 -0.59
C ILE A 73 -4.59 0.93 0.52
N ASP A 74 -4.76 2.24 0.43
CA ASP A 74 -4.29 3.21 1.45
C ASP A 74 -4.78 2.82 2.85
N LYS A 75 -6.07 2.46 2.97
CA LYS A 75 -6.67 2.02 4.24
C LYS A 75 -6.13 0.68 4.73
N SER A 76 -5.72 -0.20 3.82
CA SER A 76 -5.11 -1.49 4.17
C SER A 76 -3.67 -1.31 4.63
N GLU A 77 -2.92 -0.43 3.97
CA GLU A 77 -1.54 -0.12 4.33
C GLU A 77 -1.46 0.58 5.68
N GLU A 78 -2.36 1.52 5.99
CA GLU A 78 -2.41 2.16 7.31
C GLU A 78 -2.58 1.14 8.44
N LYS A 79 -3.51 0.19 8.26
CA LYS A 79 -3.72 -0.90 9.22
C LYS A 79 -2.50 -1.81 9.33
N THR A 80 -1.92 -2.18 8.20
CA THR A 80 -0.75 -3.07 8.15
C THR A 80 0.45 -2.40 8.79
N ALA A 81 0.68 -1.11 8.52
CA ALA A 81 1.74 -0.31 9.12
C ALA A 81 1.56 -0.19 10.64
N ALA A 82 0.33 0.02 11.12
CA ALA A 82 0.03 0.02 12.55
C ALA A 82 0.31 -1.35 13.19
N MET A 83 -0.06 -2.45 12.54
CA MET A 83 0.21 -3.81 13.01
C MET A 83 1.71 -4.13 13.02
N VAL A 84 2.46 -3.72 11.98
CA VAL A 84 3.91 -3.92 11.90
C VAL A 84 4.64 -3.03 12.92
N ALA A 85 4.19 -1.80 13.15
CA ALA A 85 4.73 -0.93 14.18
C ALA A 85 4.47 -1.47 15.60
N ALA A 86 3.32 -2.11 15.82
CA ALA A 86 3.01 -2.81 17.05
C ALA A 86 3.82 -4.11 17.20
N ALA A 87 4.06 -4.85 16.12
CA ALA A 87 4.93 -6.04 16.16
C ALA A 87 6.40 -5.68 16.44
N ASN A 88 6.89 -4.57 15.87
CA ASN A 88 8.24 -4.05 16.12
C ASN A 88 8.41 -3.40 17.49
N ASN A 89 7.31 -3.06 18.18
CA ASN A 89 7.30 -2.73 19.60
C ASN A 89 6.68 -3.90 20.37
N PRO A 90 7.39 -5.04 20.56
CA PRO A 90 6.88 -6.11 21.39
C PRO A 90 6.48 -5.50 22.75
N PRO A 91 5.35 -5.92 23.34
CA PRO A 91 4.91 -5.41 24.62
C PRO A 91 6.08 -5.48 25.59
N ARG A 92 6.52 -4.31 26.09
CA ARG A 92 7.45 -4.17 27.21
C ARG A 92 6.73 -4.56 28.51
N GLY A 93 6.12 -5.73 28.51
CA GLY A 93 5.53 -6.38 29.66
C GLY A 93 6.15 -7.77 29.77
N PRO A 94 6.51 -8.22 30.99
CA PRO A 94 6.89 -9.61 31.15
C PRO A 94 5.74 -10.49 30.65
N LEU A 95 6.04 -11.38 29.70
CA LEU A 95 5.13 -12.44 29.27
C LEU A 95 4.60 -13.13 30.53
N GLY A 96 3.28 -13.17 30.70
CA GLY A 96 2.66 -13.82 31.85
C GLY A 96 2.86 -15.32 31.74
N ILE A 97 3.02 -16.00 32.87
CA ILE A 97 3.16 -17.48 32.92
C ILE A 97 1.93 -18.17 32.26
N THR A 98 0.78 -17.50 32.25
CA THR A 98 -0.44 -17.91 31.55
C THR A 98 -0.30 -17.94 30.02
N ASP A 99 0.48 -17.04 29.42
CA ASP A 99 0.68 -17.01 27.96
C ASP A 99 1.58 -18.15 27.50
N VAL A 100 2.57 -18.53 28.33
CA VAL A 100 3.45 -19.68 28.07
C VAL A 100 2.67 -21.00 28.15
N ALA A 101 1.74 -21.12 29.10
CA ALA A 101 0.86 -22.29 29.21
C ALA A 101 -0.07 -22.44 27.98
N GLN A 102 -0.63 -21.34 27.47
CA GLN A 102 -1.45 -21.35 26.27
C GLN A 102 -0.66 -21.67 24.99
N MET A 103 0.59 -21.21 24.89
CA MET A 103 1.47 -21.52 23.77
C MET A 103 1.90 -23.00 23.75
N ALA A 104 2.20 -23.59 24.90
CA ALA A 104 2.49 -25.03 25.00
C ALA A 104 1.28 -25.90 24.61
N GLN A 105 0.06 -25.45 24.95
CA GLN A 105 -1.16 -26.20 24.69
C GLN A 105 -1.64 -26.12 23.23
N SER A 106 -1.10 -25.20 22.44
CA SER A 106 -1.40 -25.01 21.01
C SER A 106 -0.41 -25.69 20.05
N HIS A 107 0.41 -26.62 20.54
CA HIS A 107 1.37 -27.40 19.74
C HIS A 107 2.44 -26.56 19.01
N ILE A 108 2.83 -25.42 19.56
CA ILE A 108 3.93 -24.60 19.04
C ILE A 108 5.26 -25.25 19.42
N SER A 109 6.14 -25.48 18.44
CA SER A 109 7.44 -26.15 18.62
C SER A 109 8.34 -25.42 19.63
N ASP A 110 8.97 -26.20 20.53
CA ASP A 110 9.83 -25.72 21.62
C ASP A 110 10.93 -24.73 21.17
N ASP A 111 11.45 -24.88 19.95
CA ASP A 111 12.46 -23.97 19.37
C ASP A 111 11.97 -22.52 19.25
N VAL A 112 10.68 -22.31 18.94
CA VAL A 112 10.06 -20.98 18.84
C VAL A 112 9.90 -20.39 20.24
N ILE A 113 9.54 -21.22 21.22
CA ILE A 113 9.39 -20.83 22.62
C ILE A 113 10.74 -20.38 23.20
N VAL A 114 11.81 -21.15 22.95
CA VAL A 114 13.17 -20.82 23.40
C VAL A 114 13.69 -19.53 22.75
N SER A 115 13.40 -19.33 21.46
CA SER A 115 13.76 -18.09 20.75
C SER A 115 13.07 -16.86 21.35
N GLN A 116 11.77 -16.98 21.66
CA GLN A 116 10.98 -15.89 22.25
C GLN A 116 11.46 -15.54 23.67
N ILE A 117 11.80 -16.53 24.50
CA ILE A 117 12.34 -16.32 25.86
C ILE A 117 13.68 -15.59 25.80
N ARG A 118 14.59 -16.01 24.91
CA ARG A 118 15.91 -15.39 24.76
C ARG A 118 15.82 -13.98 24.19
N THR A 119 14.88 -13.75 23.26
CA THR A 119 14.64 -12.44 22.63
C THR A 119 13.99 -11.44 23.61
N THR A 120 13.11 -11.92 24.51
CA THR A 120 12.39 -11.06 25.47
C THR A 120 13.15 -10.81 26.78
N GLY A 121 14.19 -11.59 27.08
CA GLY A 121 14.98 -11.44 28.31
C GLY A 121 14.20 -11.70 29.61
N SER A 122 13.10 -12.46 29.52
CA SER A 122 12.21 -12.72 30.65
C SER A 122 12.83 -13.76 31.62
N VAL A 123 13.10 -13.36 32.87
CA VAL A 123 13.62 -14.24 33.93
C VAL A 123 12.47 -14.69 34.81
N TYR A 124 12.06 -15.95 34.72
CA TYR A 124 10.99 -16.50 35.55
C TYR A 124 11.56 -17.08 36.85
N ARG A 125 11.18 -16.51 37.99
CA ARG A 125 11.48 -17.07 39.31
C ARG A 125 10.37 -18.02 39.71
N LEU A 126 10.61 -19.31 39.48
CA LEU A 126 9.74 -20.38 39.96
C LEU A 126 9.99 -20.54 41.47
N SER A 127 9.01 -20.17 42.29
CA SER A 127 9.02 -20.43 43.73
C SER A 127 8.25 -21.73 43.98
N ALA A 128 8.97 -22.79 44.33
CA ALA A 128 8.36 -24.04 44.78
C ALA A 128 7.97 -23.87 46.25
N THR A 129 6.67 -23.88 46.52
CA THR A 129 6.13 -24.02 47.89
C THR A 129 5.45 -25.36 47.99
#